data_AF-B0MFG6-F1
#
_entry.id   AF-B0MFG6-F1
#
_cell.length_a   1.000
_cell.length_b   1.000
_cell.length_c   1.000
_cell.angle_alpha   90.00
_cell.angle_beta   90.00
_cell.angle_gamma   90.00
#
_symmetry.space_group_name_H-M   'P 1'
#
loop_
_entity.id
_entity.type
_entity.pdbx_description
1 polymer ?
#
loop_
_entity_poly.entity_id
_entity_poly.type
_entity_poly.pdbx_seq_one_letter_code
_entity_poly.pdbx_strand_id
1 'polypeptide(L)'
;MYTAVLPGGGKYMAVLQFCKKTAIDEGRQRQAALLAFSAFSELKHIFLVDEDVDCFDMNDVLWAINTRFQGDADIITIPGVRCHPLDPSNDPDFSPSIRDHGIACKTIFDCTVPFSLKERFQRAQFLDVDPSPWMSVQKEHEV
;
A
#
# COMPACT_ATOMS: atom_id res chain seq x y z
N MET A 1 4.24 10.94 -6.08
CA MET A 1 3.73 9.56 -5.94
C MET A 1 4.92 8.65 -6.05
N TYR A 2 5.21 7.88 -5.01
CA TYR A 2 6.26 6.87 -5.00
C TYR A 2 5.61 5.49 -5.01
N THR A 3 6.26 4.52 -5.64
CA THR A 3 5.77 3.14 -5.73
C THR A 3 6.83 2.20 -5.19
N ALA A 4 6.43 1.32 -4.28
CA ALA A 4 7.27 0.24 -3.78
C ALA A 4 6.69 -1.13 -4.15
N VAL A 5 7.57 -2.04 -4.56
CA VAL A 5 7.27 -3.47 -4.74
C VAL A 5 8.02 -4.22 -3.65
N LEU A 6 7.29 -4.95 -2.81
CA LEU A 6 7.86 -5.51 -1.59
C LEU A 6 8.28 -6.98 -1.77
N PRO A 7 9.35 -7.43 -1.08
CA PRO A 7 9.94 -8.76 -1.26
C PRO A 7 8.96 -9.93 -1.05
N GLY A 8 7.91 -9.75 -0.26
CA GLY A 8 6.89 -10.79 0.00
C GLY A 8 5.73 -10.83 -1.00
N GLY A 9 5.52 -9.78 -1.80
CA GLY A 9 4.41 -9.68 -2.75
C GLY A 9 4.79 -10.00 -4.20
N GLY A 10 6.10 -10.07 -4.51
CA GLY A 10 6.60 -10.25 -5.86
C GLY A 10 5.95 -9.27 -6.84
N LYS A 11 5.38 -9.79 -7.93
CA LYS A 11 4.68 -9.03 -8.96
C LYS A 11 3.23 -8.65 -8.60
N TYR A 12 2.67 -9.18 -7.51
CA TYR A 12 1.23 -9.16 -7.25
C TYR A 12 0.78 -8.01 -6.36
N MET A 13 1.71 -7.35 -5.67
CA MET A 13 1.39 -6.31 -4.70
C MET A 13 2.18 -5.03 -4.97
N ALA A 14 1.51 -3.89 -4.89
CA ALA A 14 2.16 -2.58 -4.91
C ALA A 14 1.68 -1.72 -3.74
N VAL A 15 2.58 -0.92 -3.19
CA VAL A 15 2.24 0.17 -2.27
C VAL A 15 2.45 1.49 -3.03
N LEU A 16 1.41 2.32 -3.08
CA LEU A 16 1.43 3.60 -3.75
C LEU A 16 1.33 4.70 -2.69
N GLN A 17 2.39 5.48 -2.57
CA GLN A 17 2.43 6.64 -1.69
C GLN A 17 1.85 7.86 -2.42
N PHE A 18 0.79 8.44 -1.89
CA PHE A 18 0.02 9.52 -2.51
C PHE A 18 -0.08 10.75 -1.60
N CYS A 19 0.18 11.93 -2.16
CA CYS A 19 0.12 13.20 -1.43
C CYS A 19 -1.08 14.03 -1.90
N LYS A 20 -2.10 14.16 -1.05
CA LYS A 20 -3.27 15.03 -1.30
C LYS A 20 -2.92 16.47 -0.89
N LYS A 21 -2.70 17.36 -1.86
CA LYS A 21 -2.31 18.77 -1.63
C LYS A 21 -3.51 19.70 -1.56
N THR A 22 -4.59 19.36 -2.25
CA THR A 22 -5.81 20.16 -2.37
C THR A 22 -7.04 19.27 -2.24
N ALA A 23 -8.20 19.88 -1.98
CA ALA A 23 -9.46 19.13 -1.87
C ALA A 23 -9.82 18.34 -3.16
N ILE A 24 -9.35 18.79 -4.32
CA ILE A 24 -9.59 18.13 -5.62
C ILE A 24 -8.73 16.85 -5.75
N ASP A 25 -7.71 16.67 -4.92
CA ASP A 25 -6.92 15.44 -4.90
C ASP A 25 -7.67 14.27 -4.24
N GLU A 26 -8.74 14.53 -3.49
CA GLU A 26 -9.58 13.47 -2.94
C GLU A 26 -10.22 12.64 -4.06
N GLY A 27 -10.15 11.32 -3.92
CA GLY A 27 -10.52 10.35 -4.95
C GLY A 27 -9.42 10.06 -5.99
N ARG A 28 -8.42 10.94 -6.18
CA ARG A 28 -7.33 10.69 -7.14
C ARG A 28 -6.41 9.54 -6.71
N GLN A 29 -6.34 9.23 -5.41
CA GLN A 29 -5.60 8.08 -4.91
C GLN A 29 -6.16 6.75 -5.47
N ARG A 30 -7.49 6.62 -5.54
CA ARG A 30 -8.16 5.44 -6.10
C ARG A 30 -8.00 5.40 -7.62
N GLN A 31 -8.04 6.57 -8.29
CA GLN A 31 -7.70 6.68 -9.72
C GLN A 31 -6.27 6.17 -10.00
N ALA A 32 -5.30 6.51 -9.14
CA ALA A 32 -3.93 6.05 -9.28
C ALA A 32 -3.81 4.52 -9.14
N ALA A 33 -4.57 3.89 -8.24
CA ALA A 33 -4.65 2.43 -8.15
C ALA A 33 -5.20 1.78 -9.43
N LEU A 34 -6.27 2.34 -10.01
CA LEU A 34 -6.81 1.85 -11.28
C LEU A 34 -5.78 1.96 -12.42
N LEU A 35 -5.03 3.06 -12.49
CA LEU A 35 -3.95 3.23 -13.46
C LEU A 35 -2.84 2.19 -13.26
N ALA A 36 -2.46 1.90 -12.02
CA ALA A 36 -1.46 0.87 -11.74
C ALA A 36 -1.92 -0.52 -12.20
N PHE A 37 -3.18 -0.90 -11.95
CA PHE A 37 -3.72 -2.16 -12.49
C PHE A 37 -3.75 -2.22 -14.01
N SER A 38 -3.93 -1.08 -14.68
CA SER A 38 -3.88 -1.00 -16.15
C SER A 38 -2.45 -1.10 -16.69
N ALA A 39 -1.48 -0.53 -15.98
CA ALA A 39 -0.08 -0.53 -16.37
C ALA A 39 0.59 -1.89 -16.14
N PHE A 40 0.17 -2.62 -15.10
CA PHE A 40 0.71 -3.92 -14.75
C PHE A 40 -0.41 -4.91 -14.43
N SER A 41 -0.77 -5.72 -15.42
CA SER A 41 -1.92 -6.64 -15.35
C SER A 41 -1.76 -7.74 -14.30
N GLU A 42 -0.53 -8.09 -13.92
CA GLU A 42 -0.24 -9.11 -12.90
C GLU A 42 -0.44 -8.59 -11.46
N LEU A 43 -0.65 -7.28 -11.25
CA LEU A 43 -0.98 -6.76 -9.91
C LEU A 43 -2.36 -7.29 -9.46
N LYS A 44 -2.41 -7.75 -8.20
CA LYS A 44 -3.61 -8.24 -7.52
C LYS A 44 -4.04 -7.33 -6.37
N HIS A 45 -3.09 -6.81 -5.59
CA HIS A 45 -3.37 -5.97 -4.43
C HIS A 45 -2.63 -4.62 -4.52
N ILE A 46 -3.33 -3.53 -4.20
CA ILE A 46 -2.74 -2.19 -4.11
C ILE A 46 -3.07 -1.60 -2.75
N PHE A 47 -2.05 -1.13 -2.05
CA PHE A 47 -2.19 -0.34 -0.83
C PHE A 47 -1.92 1.13 -1.15
N LEU A 48 -2.84 2.01 -0.77
CA LEU A 48 -2.67 3.45 -0.89
C LEU A 48 -2.32 4.01 0.48
N VAL A 49 -1.23 4.77 0.58
CA VAL A 49 -0.76 5.37 1.83
C VAL A 49 -0.41 6.84 1.61
N ASP A 50 -0.46 7.67 2.66
CA ASP A 50 -0.07 9.08 2.57
C ASP A 50 1.46 9.28 2.47
N GLU A 51 1.88 10.51 2.18
CA GLU A 51 3.29 10.93 2.07
C GLU A 51 4.16 10.73 3.31
N ASP A 52 3.54 10.56 4.49
CA ASP A 52 4.21 10.39 5.77
C ASP A 52 4.36 8.92 6.20
N VAL A 53 4.01 7.98 5.31
CA VAL A 53 4.17 6.54 5.49
C VAL A 53 5.29 6.04 4.57
N ASP A 54 6.29 5.37 5.13
CA ASP A 54 7.33 4.73 4.34
C ASP A 54 6.77 3.51 3.60
N CYS A 55 6.62 3.62 2.28
CA CYS A 55 6.10 2.54 1.44
C CYS A 55 7.05 1.34 1.30
N PHE A 56 8.31 1.46 1.72
CA PHE A 56 9.28 0.36 1.72
C PHE A 56 9.30 -0.42 3.05
N ASP A 57 8.73 0.13 4.13
CA ASP A 57 8.57 -0.55 5.41
C ASP A 57 7.14 -1.07 5.59
N MET A 58 6.97 -2.39 5.55
CA MET A 58 5.66 -3.01 5.75
C MET A 58 5.08 -2.78 7.15
N ASN A 59 5.89 -2.52 8.17
CA ASN A 59 5.36 -2.18 9.49
C ASN A 59 4.66 -0.81 9.46
N ASP A 60 5.20 0.15 8.71
CA ASP A 60 4.60 1.48 8.56
C ASP A 60 3.33 1.44 7.70
N VAL A 61 3.31 0.58 6.66
CA VAL A 61 2.10 0.31 5.87
C VAL A 61 1.01 -0.35 6.71
N LEU A 62 1.36 -1.34 7.55
CA LEU A 62 0.42 -1.97 8.48
C LEU A 62 -0.09 -0.98 9.54
N TRP A 63 0.75 -0.05 9.99
CA TRP A 63 0.31 1.03 10.88
C TRP A 63 -0.76 1.91 10.22
N ALA A 64 -0.59 2.26 8.93
CA ALA A 64 -1.59 3.01 8.18
C ALA A 64 -2.92 2.24 8.09
N ILE A 65 -2.88 0.94 7.77
CA ILE A 65 -4.07 0.06 7.77
C ILE A 65 -4.74 0.01 9.16
N ASN A 66 -3.98 0.00 10.25
CA ASN A 66 -4.56 -0.09 11.58
C ASN A 66 -5.22 1.22 12.05
N THR A 67 -4.75 2.37 11.56
CA THR A 67 -5.10 3.68 12.15
C THR A 67 -5.84 4.62 11.21
N ARG A 68 -5.87 4.35 9.90
CA ARG A 68 -6.42 5.25 8.85
C ARG A 68 -7.44 4.58 7.94
N PHE A 69 -7.96 3.42 8.31
CA PHE A 69 -8.73 2.56 7.42
C PHE A 69 -9.94 1.97 8.13
N GLN A 70 -11.06 1.87 7.43
CA GLN A 70 -12.29 1.19 7.84
C GLN A 70 -12.66 0.13 6.80
N GLY A 71 -12.71 -1.14 7.21
CA GLY A 71 -12.78 -2.26 6.27
C GLY A 71 -14.03 -2.31 5.38
N ASP A 72 -15.13 -1.70 5.80
CA ASP A 72 -16.37 -1.58 5.04
C ASP A 72 -16.40 -0.40 4.05
N ALA A 73 -15.55 0.62 4.25
CA ALA A 73 -15.51 1.83 3.42
C ALA A 73 -14.27 1.91 2.50
N ASP A 74 -13.17 1.32 2.92
CA ASP A 74 -11.84 1.53 2.33
C ASP A 74 -11.30 0.30 1.59
N ILE A 75 -12.04 -0.81 1.59
CA ILE A 75 -11.81 -1.97 0.71
C ILE A 75 -12.62 -1.79 -0.57
N ILE A 76 -11.92 -1.75 -1.71
CA ILE A 76 -12.56 -1.78 -3.03
C ILE A 76 -12.15 -3.06 -3.74
N THR A 77 -13.13 -3.93 -4.03
CA THR A 77 -12.94 -5.17 -4.76
C THR A 77 -13.35 -5.02 -6.23
N ILE A 78 -12.56 -5.59 -7.13
CA ILE A 78 -12.80 -5.63 -8.57
C ILE A 78 -12.73 -7.10 -9.01
N PRO A 79 -13.87 -7.83 -9.00
CA PRO A 79 -13.89 -9.24 -9.32
C PRO A 79 -13.75 -9.49 -10.83
N GLY A 80 -13.28 -10.68 -11.21
CA GLY A 80 -13.32 -11.15 -12.59
C GLY A 80 -12.26 -10.55 -13.52
N VAL A 81 -11.15 -10.05 -12.99
CA VAL A 81 -10.08 -9.42 -13.79
C VAL A 81 -8.95 -10.41 -14.04
N ARG A 82 -8.45 -10.49 -15.29
CA ARG A 82 -7.25 -11.28 -15.60
C ARG A 82 -6.06 -10.81 -14.77
N CYS A 83 -5.34 -11.77 -14.20
CA CYS A 83 -4.17 -11.60 -13.37
C CYS A 83 -3.11 -12.62 -13.82
N HIS A 84 -2.31 -13.12 -12.89
CA HIS A 84 -1.25 -14.07 -13.18
C HIS A 84 -1.68 -15.52 -12.89
N PRO A 85 -1.41 -16.48 -13.80
CA PRO A 85 -1.83 -17.87 -13.64
C PRO A 85 -1.00 -18.67 -12.61
N LEU A 86 0.17 -18.18 -12.20
CA LEU A 86 0.97 -18.87 -11.17
C LEU A 86 0.51 -18.61 -9.73
N ASP A 87 -0.45 -17.72 -9.53
CA ASP A 87 -1.11 -17.59 -8.23
C ASP A 87 -2.19 -18.68 -8.11
N PRO A 88 -2.04 -19.66 -7.22
CA PRO A 88 -2.95 -20.80 -7.10
C PRO A 88 -4.35 -20.41 -6.62
N SER A 89 -4.53 -19.20 -6.06
CA SER A 89 -5.85 -18.70 -5.65
C SER A 89 -6.63 -18.04 -6.79
N ASN A 90 -6.02 -17.86 -7.96
CA ASN A 90 -6.69 -17.33 -9.16
C ASN A 90 -7.39 -18.48 -9.93
N ASP A 91 -8.22 -19.24 -9.24
CA ASP A 91 -8.82 -20.47 -9.73
C ASP A 91 -10.33 -20.51 -9.42
N PRO A 92 -11.19 -21.02 -10.33
CA PRO A 92 -12.61 -21.25 -10.05
C PRO A 92 -12.87 -22.05 -8.76
N ASP A 93 -11.96 -22.97 -8.39
CA ASP A 93 -12.08 -23.75 -7.16
C ASP A 93 -11.92 -22.89 -5.89
N PHE A 94 -11.22 -21.76 -5.97
CA PHE A 94 -10.99 -20.86 -4.83
C PHE A 94 -12.14 -19.88 -4.60
N SER A 95 -12.84 -19.45 -5.66
CA SER A 95 -13.97 -18.52 -5.55
C SER A 95 -14.92 -18.64 -6.74
N PRO A 96 -16.25 -18.68 -6.52
CA PRO A 96 -17.23 -18.76 -7.61
C PRO A 96 -17.27 -17.52 -8.50
N SER A 97 -16.66 -16.41 -8.07
CA SER A 97 -16.51 -15.21 -8.91
C SER A 97 -15.47 -15.37 -10.02
N ILE A 98 -14.59 -16.38 -9.90
CA ILE A 98 -13.51 -16.68 -10.83
C ILE A 98 -14.06 -17.63 -11.89
N ARG A 99 -14.10 -17.17 -13.15
CA ARG A 99 -14.72 -17.92 -14.26
C ARG A 99 -13.72 -18.82 -15.01
N ASP A 100 -12.43 -18.59 -14.84
CA ASP A 100 -11.37 -19.32 -15.54
C ASP A 100 -10.02 -19.16 -14.80
N HIS A 101 -9.10 -20.11 -14.98
CA HIS A 101 -7.77 -20.11 -14.36
C HIS A 101 -6.97 -18.85 -14.71
N GLY A 102 -6.37 -18.19 -13.73
CA GLY A 102 -5.65 -16.91 -13.88
C GLY A 102 -6.55 -15.68 -13.88
N ILE A 103 -7.85 -15.81 -13.60
CA ILE A 103 -8.74 -14.69 -13.26
C ILE A 103 -8.73 -14.51 -11.73
N ALA A 104 -8.72 -13.25 -11.27
CA ALA A 104 -8.66 -12.89 -9.87
C ALA A 104 -9.72 -11.85 -9.50
N CYS A 105 -9.94 -11.70 -8.19
CA CYS A 105 -10.43 -10.45 -7.63
C CYS A 105 -9.25 -9.56 -7.30
N LYS A 106 -9.17 -8.37 -7.91
CA LYS A 106 -8.19 -7.35 -7.55
C LYS A 106 -8.74 -6.49 -6.42
N THR A 107 -7.87 -6.06 -5.50
CA THR A 107 -8.32 -5.32 -4.31
C THR A 107 -7.47 -4.09 -4.07
N ILE A 108 -8.14 -2.97 -3.79
CA ILE A 108 -7.52 -1.71 -3.36
C ILE A 108 -7.82 -1.55 -1.88
N PHE A 109 -6.77 -1.23 -1.11
CA PHE A 109 -6.84 -0.86 0.29
C PHE A 109 -6.51 0.64 0.40
N ASP A 110 -7.52 1.48 0.57
CA ASP A 110 -7.34 2.93 0.69
C ASP A 110 -7.01 3.32 2.14
N CYS A 111 -5.72 3.37 2.48
CA CYS A 111 -5.26 3.73 3.82
C CYS A 111 -4.85 5.21 3.90
N THR A 112 -5.34 6.04 2.96
CA THR A 112 -5.07 7.48 2.95
C THR A 112 -6.07 8.22 3.81
N VAL A 113 -5.61 9.22 4.56
CA VAL A 113 -6.51 10.07 5.35
C VAL A 113 -7.42 10.84 4.39
N PRO A 114 -8.75 10.88 4.62
CA PRO A 114 -9.64 11.79 3.89
C PRO A 114 -9.13 13.23 3.99
N PHE A 115 -9.08 13.96 2.88
CA PHE A 115 -8.42 15.27 2.82
C PHE A 115 -8.90 16.25 3.91
N SER A 116 -10.21 16.26 4.18
CA SER A 116 -10.84 17.09 5.21
C SER A 116 -10.42 16.76 6.65
N LEU A 117 -9.80 15.60 6.88
CA LEU A 117 -9.36 15.13 8.19
C LEU A 117 -7.84 15.17 8.37
N LYS A 118 -7.04 15.57 7.35
CA LYS A 118 -5.56 15.50 7.41
C LYS A 118 -4.96 16.17 8.65
N GLU A 119 -5.52 17.29 9.11
CA GLU A 119 -5.05 17.97 10.32
C GLU A 119 -5.16 17.13 11.60
N ARG A 120 -6.11 16.18 11.65
CA ARG A 120 -6.34 15.31 12.83
C ARG A 120 -5.45 14.07 12.87
N PHE A 121 -4.77 13.74 11.77
CA PHE A 121 -4.01 12.50 11.60
C PHE A 121 -2.50 12.74 11.45
N GLN A 122 -2.02 13.87 12.00
CA GLN A 122 -0.59 14.14 12.07
C GLN A 122 0.10 13.16 13.03
N ARG A 123 1.19 12.54 12.57
CA ARG A 123 2.04 11.70 13.41
C ARG A 123 2.66 12.55 14.53
N ALA A 124 3.04 11.90 15.63
CA ALA A 124 3.78 12.56 16.69
C ALA A 124 5.09 13.15 16.14
N GLN A 125 5.29 14.45 16.34
CA GLN A 125 6.47 15.16 15.88
C GLN A 125 7.55 15.13 16.96
N PHE A 126 8.59 14.35 16.72
CA PHE A 126 9.78 14.33 17.56
C PHE A 126 10.71 15.48 17.18
N LEU A 127 11.51 15.93 18.15
CA LEU A 127 12.55 16.92 17.88
C LEU A 127 13.60 16.31 16.95
N ASP A 128 13.94 17.03 15.88
CA ASP A 128 15.03 16.64 14.99
C ASP A 128 16.37 16.89 15.71
N VAL A 129 17.09 15.81 15.99
CA VAL A 129 18.36 15.82 16.73
C VAL A 129 19.38 14.98 15.99
N ASP A 130 20.63 15.44 15.94
CA ASP A 130 21.74 14.61 15.46
C ASP A 130 22.01 13.50 16.48
N PRO A 131 21.76 12.21 16.17
CA PRO A 131 21.95 11.14 17.13
C PRO A 131 23.42 10.82 17.41
N SER A 132 24.35 11.33 16.58
CA SER A 132 25.78 10.96 16.61
C SER A 132 26.46 11.14 17.98
N PRO A 133 26.19 12.20 18.76
CA PRO A 133 26.79 12.36 20.09
C PRO A 133 26.38 11.27 21.10
N TRP A 134 25.28 10.54 20.86
CA TRP A 134 24.74 9.51 21.75
C TRP A 134 24.97 8.08 21.25
N MET A 135 25.46 7.90 20.02
CA MET A 135 25.78 6.58 19.48
C MET A 135 27.21 6.20 19.87
N SER A 136 27.36 5.30 20.85
CA SER A 136 28.67 4.75 21.20
C SER A 136 29.24 3.96 20.03
N VAL A 137 30.39 4.37 19.50
CA VAL A 137 31.13 3.61 18.48
C VAL A 137 31.47 2.23 19.06
N GLN A 138 30.83 1.17 18.55
CA GLN A 138 31.29 -0.19 18.84
C GLN A 138 32.64 -0.36 18.12
N LYS A 139 33.73 -0.35 18.88
CA LYS A 139 35.02 -0.85 18.39
C LYS A 139 34.86 -2.36 18.19
N GLU A 140 34.70 -2.79 16.95
CA GLU A 140 34.92 -4.18 16.57
C GLU A 140 36.34 -4.57 17.00
N HIS A 141 36.43 -5.58 17.86
CA HIS A 141 37.70 -6.24 18.14
C HIS A 141 38.04 -7.09 16.93
N GLU A 142 39.03 -6.66 16.15
CA GLU A 142 39.74 -7.53 15.21
C GLU A 142 40.38 -8.70 16.00
N VAL A 143 40.11 -9.93 15.55
CA VAL A 143 40.89 -11.14 15.85
C VAL A 143 41.35 -11.72 14.53
#